data_AF-A0A4Q0T3V8-F1
#
_entry.id   AF-A0A4Q0T3V8-F1
#
_cell.length_a   1.000
_cell.length_b   1.000
_cell.length_c   1.000
_cell.angle_alpha   90.00
_cell.angle_beta   90.00
_cell.angle_gamma   90.00
#
_symmetry.space_group_name_H-M   'P 1'
#
loop_
_entity.id
_entity.type
_entity.pdbx_description
1 polymer ?
#
loop_
_entity_poly.entity_id
_entity_poly.type
_entity_poly.pdbx_seq_one_letter_code
_entity_poly.pdbx_strand_id
1 'polypeptide(L)'
;MQQAELFVEDDAVIDALRFYSIVISPSARRHAVFLRSYSPKKELSRKTGFAAILGRGHYNKVETKIFLFDWKVDCFAWGGYLFIPNVSSFQRIFKYFEGLRAKAQETLDTILAQIPVSNADDFRNACIGQIQMISKLAQIARKPYLPAVTIADLRRTINEFDLDVQIAEIDGEERLVFEGAPAKRWLILKLLDDNYLGSVMTTLKYEVNSKSPL
;
A
#
# COMPACT_ATOMS: atom_id res chain seq x y z
N MET A 1 -25.11 20.98 8.52
CA MET A 1 -23.98 20.57 9.40
C MET A 1 -24.48 19.39 10.21
N GLN A 2 -23.85 18.23 10.08
CA GLN A 2 -24.16 17.09 10.94
C GLN A 2 -23.57 17.41 12.31
N GLN A 3 -24.42 17.56 13.32
CA GLN A 3 -23.99 17.78 14.69
C GLN A 3 -23.29 16.50 15.14
N ALA A 4 -22.01 16.59 15.50
CA ALA A 4 -21.29 15.43 16.02
C ALA A 4 -22.03 14.96 17.28
N GLU A 5 -22.45 13.70 17.30
CA GLU A 5 -23.02 13.10 18.50
C GLU A 5 -21.97 13.17 19.62
N LEU A 6 -22.42 13.53 20.82
CA LEU A 6 -21.56 13.57 21.99
C LEU A 6 -21.10 12.13 22.26
N PHE A 7 -19.79 11.90 22.30
CA PHE A 7 -19.24 10.58 22.64
C PHE A 7 -19.69 10.20 24.06
N VAL A 8 -20.34 9.04 24.17
CA VAL A 8 -20.63 8.37 25.43
C VAL A 8 -19.64 7.21 25.55
N GLU A 9 -18.98 7.10 26.71
CA GLU A 9 -17.92 6.11 26.95
C GLU A 9 -18.41 4.69 26.66
N ASP A 10 -17.83 4.07 25.62
CA ASP A 10 -18.06 2.66 25.25
C ASP A 10 -16.71 1.98 25.00
N ASP A 11 -16.42 0.97 25.81
CA ASP A 11 -15.19 0.18 25.75
C ASP A 11 -14.98 -0.50 24.39
N ALA A 12 -16.06 -0.89 23.70
CA ALA A 12 -15.99 -1.52 22.38
C ALA A 12 -15.52 -0.51 21.32
N VAL A 13 -15.99 0.73 21.40
CA VAL A 13 -15.57 1.82 20.52
C VAL A 13 -14.09 2.15 20.75
N ILE A 14 -13.65 2.15 22.01
CA ILE A 14 -12.24 2.39 22.38
C ILE A 14 -11.34 1.28 21.85
N ASP A 15 -11.71 0.01 22.05
CA ASP A 15 -10.92 -1.13 21.57
C ASP A 15 -10.84 -1.17 20.02
N ALA A 16 -11.86 -0.66 19.32
CA ALA A 16 -11.89 -0.55 17.86
C ALA A 16 -11.31 0.77 17.31
N LEU A 17 -10.92 1.72 18.17
CA LEU A 17 -10.51 3.05 17.76
C LEU A 17 -9.15 3.00 17.04
N ARG A 18 -9.14 3.41 15.77
CA ARG A 18 -7.93 3.38 14.91
C ARG A 18 -7.28 4.73 14.72
N PHE A 19 -8.07 5.79 14.80
CA PHE A 19 -7.63 7.16 14.68
C PHE A 19 -8.70 8.07 15.25
N TYR A 20 -8.31 9.30 15.56
CA TYR A 20 -9.23 10.37 15.88
C TYR A 20 -8.89 11.60 15.03
N SER A 21 -9.83 12.53 14.96
CA SER A 21 -9.64 13.81 14.28
C SER A 21 -9.88 14.97 15.23
N ILE A 22 -9.05 15.99 15.14
CA ILE A 22 -9.25 17.29 15.79
C ILE A 22 -9.69 18.25 14.69
N VAL A 23 -10.89 18.81 14.82
CA VAL A 23 -11.42 19.79 13.87
C VAL A 23 -11.31 21.18 14.51
N ILE A 24 -10.49 22.05 13.93
CA ILE A 24 -10.37 23.44 14.34
C ILE A 24 -11.13 24.29 13.33
N SER A 25 -12.19 24.95 13.76
CA SER A 25 -13.04 25.78 12.89
C SER A 25 -13.07 27.22 13.38
N PRO A 26 -12.12 28.09 12.94
CA PRO A 26 -12.14 29.51 13.30
C PRO A 26 -13.38 30.25 12.77
N SER A 27 -14.04 29.72 11.74
CA SER A 27 -15.32 30.22 11.23
C SER A 27 -16.07 29.09 10.51
N ALA A 28 -17.36 29.27 10.22
CA ALA A 28 -18.17 28.27 9.50
C ALA A 28 -17.59 27.86 8.13
N ARG A 29 -16.77 28.71 7.49
CA ARG A 29 -16.18 28.48 6.16
C ARG A 29 -14.72 28.04 6.19
N ARG A 30 -14.04 28.13 7.33
CA ARG A 30 -12.64 27.73 7.46
C ARG A 30 -12.53 26.71 8.56
N HIS A 31 -12.17 25.49 8.20
CA HIS A 31 -11.84 24.44 9.14
C HIS A 31 -10.54 23.76 8.70
N ALA A 32 -9.76 23.35 9.70
CA ALA A 32 -8.63 22.46 9.52
C ALA A 32 -8.98 21.13 10.22
N VAL A 33 -8.73 20.02 9.54
CA VAL A 33 -8.95 18.68 10.09
C VAL A 33 -7.58 18.03 10.31
N PHE A 34 -7.24 17.77 11.56
CA PHE A 34 -6.00 17.09 11.93
C PHE A 34 -6.33 15.64 12.28
N LEU A 35 -5.65 14.70 11.66
CA LEU A 35 -5.88 13.27 11.84
C LEU A 35 -4.69 12.66 12.58
N ARG A 36 -5.00 11.83 13.57
CA ARG A 36 -4.01 11.17 14.41
C ARG A 36 -4.39 9.71 14.60
N SER A 37 -3.51 8.82 14.14
CA SER A 37 -3.64 7.40 14.35
C SER A 37 -3.51 7.03 15.84
N TYR A 38 -4.35 6.09 16.24
CA TYR A 38 -4.41 5.54 17.57
C TYR A 38 -3.98 4.07 17.54
N SER A 39 -3.36 3.61 18.62
CA SER A 39 -3.17 2.19 18.85
C SER A 39 -3.52 1.88 20.30
N PRO A 40 -4.09 0.70 20.59
CA PRO A 40 -4.44 0.29 21.96
C PRO A 40 -3.27 0.33 22.96
N LYS A 41 -2.01 0.33 22.47
CA LYS A 41 -0.80 0.50 23.30
C LYS A 41 -0.65 1.91 23.90
N LYS A 42 -1.50 2.86 23.51
CA LYS A 42 -1.61 4.20 24.10
C LYS A 42 -2.62 4.24 25.27
N GLU A 43 -3.23 3.11 25.62
CA GLU A 43 -3.98 2.95 26.86
C GLU A 43 -3.00 2.81 28.03
N LEU A 44 -3.20 3.64 29.06
CA LEU A 44 -2.31 3.67 30.23
C LEU A 44 -2.34 2.34 31.01
N SER A 45 -3.44 1.57 30.93
CA SER A 45 -3.64 0.28 31.60
C SER A 45 -2.92 -0.92 30.95
N ARG A 46 -2.45 -0.79 29.70
CA ARG A 46 -1.85 -1.91 28.92
C ARG A 46 -0.33 -1.83 28.72
N LYS A 47 0.34 -0.78 29.20
CA LYS A 47 1.82 -0.74 29.25
C LYS A 47 2.33 -1.53 30.46
N THR A 48 3.51 -2.14 30.32
CA THR A 48 4.25 -2.75 31.44
C THR A 48 4.65 -1.67 32.44
N GLY A 49 3.76 -1.36 33.38
CA GLY A 49 3.89 -0.34 34.42
C GLY A 49 2.53 0.03 35.02
N PHE A 50 2.47 0.38 36.30
CA PHE A 50 1.22 0.75 36.96
C PHE A 50 0.82 2.19 36.57
N ALA A 51 -0.35 2.31 35.94
CA ALA A 51 -1.05 3.57 35.75
C ALA A 51 -1.49 4.11 37.11
N ALA A 52 -0.92 5.24 37.56
CA ALA A 52 -1.32 5.86 38.81
C ALA A 52 -1.55 7.37 38.66
N ILE A 53 -2.60 7.87 39.30
CA ILE A 53 -2.89 9.30 39.40
C ILE A 53 -2.50 9.77 40.80
N LEU A 54 -1.68 10.82 40.88
CA LEU A 54 -1.34 11.47 42.16
C LEU A 54 -2.55 12.29 42.62
N GLY A 55 -3.15 11.90 43.73
CA GLY A 55 -4.25 12.62 44.35
C GLY A 55 -4.11 12.60 45.86
N ARG A 56 -4.20 13.77 46.51
CA ARG A 56 -4.11 13.91 47.99
C ARG A 56 -2.89 13.19 48.60
N GLY A 57 -1.72 13.34 47.96
CA GLY A 57 -0.46 12.80 48.47
C GLY A 57 -0.26 11.29 48.29
N HIS A 58 -1.20 10.58 47.65
CA HIS A 58 -1.08 9.14 47.39
C HIS A 58 -1.31 8.83 45.91
N TYR A 59 -0.74 7.73 45.44
CA TYR A 59 -0.93 7.23 44.09
C TYR A 59 -2.10 6.25 44.06
N ASN A 60 -3.15 6.60 43.33
CA ASN A 60 -4.30 5.71 43.13
C ASN A 60 -4.11 4.91 41.84
N LYS A 61 -4.28 3.59 41.92
CA LYS A 61 -4.28 2.72 40.74
C LYS A 61 -5.46 3.09 39.85
N VAL A 62 -5.18 3.24 38.56
CA VAL A 62 -6.20 3.47 37.55
C VAL A 62 -6.72 2.12 37.07
N GLU A 63 -8.00 1.84 37.33
CA GLU A 63 -8.68 0.62 36.86
C GLU A 63 -9.50 0.85 35.58
N THR A 64 -9.69 2.11 35.19
CA THR A 64 -10.40 2.52 33.98
C THR A 64 -9.46 2.68 32.77
N LYS A 65 -9.98 2.46 31.56
CA LYS A 65 -9.21 2.69 30.33
C LYS A 65 -9.04 4.20 30.11
N ILE A 66 -7.86 4.75 30.42
CA ILE A 66 -7.55 6.15 30.14
C ILE A 66 -7.03 6.30 28.70
N PHE A 67 -7.75 7.10 27.92
CA PHE A 67 -7.35 7.52 26.59
C PHE A 67 -6.39 8.72 26.66
N LEU A 68 -5.20 8.59 26.08
CA LEU A 68 -4.22 9.68 26.02
C LEU A 68 -4.23 10.36 24.65
N PHE A 69 -4.49 11.67 24.66
CA PHE A 69 -4.26 12.54 23.50
C PHE A 69 -2.79 13.00 23.49
N ASP A 70 -2.21 13.11 22.29
CA ASP A 70 -0.87 13.67 22.10
C ASP A 70 -0.93 14.83 21.09
N TRP A 71 0.08 15.69 21.08
CA TRP A 71 0.15 16.86 20.20
C TRP A 71 0.60 16.54 18.77
N LYS A 72 0.82 15.26 18.44
CA LYS A 72 1.34 14.86 17.13
C LYS A 72 0.19 14.70 16.13
N VAL A 73 0.48 15.03 14.88
CA VAL A 73 -0.44 14.92 13.75
C VAL A 73 0.18 14.00 12.71
N ASP A 74 -0.62 13.07 12.19
CA ASP A 74 -0.17 12.13 11.15
C ASP A 74 -0.49 12.60 9.74
N CYS A 75 -1.63 13.27 9.55
CA CYS A 75 -1.94 14.07 8.37
C CYS A 75 -2.94 15.17 8.72
N PHE A 76 -3.01 16.23 7.92
CA PHE A 76 -4.04 17.26 8.12
C PHE A 76 -4.53 17.83 6.80
N ALA A 77 -5.81 18.19 6.76
CA ALA A 77 -6.46 18.83 5.63
C ALA A 77 -6.72 20.30 5.94
N TRP A 78 -6.35 21.18 5.02
CA TRP A 78 -6.61 22.61 5.11
C TRP A 78 -6.65 23.24 3.72
N GLY A 79 -7.65 24.10 3.47
CA GLY A 79 -7.75 24.86 2.22
C GLY A 79 -7.89 23.99 0.96
N GLY A 80 -8.47 22.79 1.07
CA GLY A 80 -8.60 21.84 -0.04
C GLY A 80 -7.37 20.97 -0.29
N TYR A 81 -6.29 21.18 0.46
CA TYR A 81 -5.07 20.38 0.38
C TYR A 81 -4.98 19.39 1.54
N LEU A 82 -4.31 18.27 1.30
CA LEU A 82 -3.99 17.25 2.30
C LEU A 82 -2.47 17.13 2.46
N PHE A 83 -1.99 17.29 3.68
CA PHE A 83 -0.58 17.26 4.02
C PHE A 83 -0.23 15.95 4.73
N ILE A 84 0.72 15.19 4.16
CA ILE A 84 1.10 13.85 4.61
C ILE A 84 2.59 13.84 4.96
N PRO A 85 2.98 14.22 6.19
CA PRO A 85 4.37 14.16 6.63
C PRO A 85 4.87 12.71 6.82
N ASN A 86 3.96 11.76 7.08
CA ASN A 86 4.28 10.35 7.22
C ASN A 86 3.28 9.50 6.42
N VAL A 87 3.76 8.97 5.29
CA VAL A 87 2.97 8.13 4.37
C VAL A 87 2.46 6.86 5.06
N SER A 88 3.25 6.25 5.94
CA SER A 88 2.86 5.04 6.67
C SER A 88 1.69 5.30 7.62
N SER A 89 1.69 6.43 8.32
CA SER A 89 0.57 6.81 9.18
C SER A 89 -0.71 7.10 8.37
N PHE A 90 -0.57 7.78 7.23
CA PHE A 90 -1.69 8.03 6.32
C PHE A 90 -2.32 6.72 5.81
N GLN A 91 -1.50 5.78 5.35
CA GLN A 91 -1.98 4.47 4.87
C GLN A 91 -2.75 3.71 5.96
N ARG A 92 -2.26 3.76 7.21
CA ARG A 92 -2.93 3.16 8.37
C ARG A 92 -4.29 3.80 8.67
N ILE A 93 -4.38 5.14 8.62
CA ILE A 93 -5.63 5.87 8.91
C ILE A 93 -6.72 5.54 7.88
N PHE A 94 -6.36 5.52 6.60
CA PHE A 94 -7.34 5.44 5.51
C PHE A 94 -7.57 4.03 4.97
N LYS A 95 -6.97 2.98 5.57
CA LYS A 95 -6.98 1.61 5.01
C LYS A 95 -6.64 1.57 3.52
N TYR A 96 -5.83 2.53 3.05
CA TYR A 96 -5.47 2.67 1.63
C TYR A 96 -4.93 1.35 1.07
N PHE A 97 -4.19 0.61 1.92
CA PHE A 97 -3.63 -0.68 1.57
C PHE A 97 -4.67 -1.79 1.37
N GLU A 98 -5.76 -1.84 2.14
CA GLU A 98 -6.76 -2.91 2.00
C GLU A 98 -7.53 -2.78 0.69
N GLY A 99 -8.04 -1.57 0.40
CA GLY A 99 -8.75 -1.29 -0.86
C GLY A 99 -7.84 -1.43 -2.09
N LEU A 100 -6.60 -0.98 -1.97
CA LEU A 100 -5.61 -1.11 -3.04
C LEU A 100 -5.22 -2.58 -3.26
N ARG A 101 -5.09 -3.38 -2.18
CA ARG A 101 -4.77 -4.81 -2.25
C ARG A 101 -5.89 -5.63 -2.88
N ALA A 102 -7.16 -5.33 -2.56
CA ALA A 102 -8.29 -6.00 -3.20
C ALA A 102 -8.30 -5.75 -4.71
N LYS A 103 -8.11 -4.49 -5.13
CA LYS A 103 -8.03 -4.14 -6.56
C LYS A 103 -6.79 -4.74 -7.25
N ALA A 104 -5.67 -4.83 -6.54
CA ALA A 104 -4.46 -5.48 -7.04
C ALA A 104 -4.65 -6.99 -7.21
N GLN A 105 -5.43 -7.62 -6.33
CA GLN A 105 -5.76 -9.04 -6.42
C GLN A 105 -6.55 -9.34 -7.70
N GLU A 106 -7.63 -8.59 -7.96
CA GLU A 106 -8.44 -8.72 -9.19
C GLU A 106 -7.58 -8.52 -10.46
N THR A 107 -6.66 -7.56 -10.39
CA THR A 107 -5.71 -7.28 -11.47
C THR A 107 -4.75 -8.45 -11.71
N LEU A 108 -4.20 -9.04 -10.63
CA LEU A 108 -3.34 -10.22 -10.73
C LEU A 108 -4.08 -11.40 -11.31
N ASP A 109 -5.35 -11.60 -10.94
CA ASP A 109 -6.16 -12.69 -11.48
C ASP A 109 -6.32 -12.56 -12.99
N THR A 110 -6.54 -11.34 -13.48
CA THR A 110 -6.62 -11.05 -14.93
C THR A 110 -5.29 -11.32 -15.63
N ILE A 111 -4.17 -10.85 -15.05
CA ILE A 111 -2.83 -11.04 -15.63
C ILE A 111 -2.45 -12.52 -15.66
N LEU A 112 -2.66 -13.24 -14.55
CA LEU A 112 -2.28 -14.64 -14.41
C LEU A 112 -3.13 -15.58 -15.28
N ALA A 113 -4.36 -15.19 -15.61
CA ALA A 113 -5.19 -15.91 -16.56
C ALA A 113 -4.65 -15.84 -18.00
N GLN A 114 -3.94 -14.77 -18.35
CA GLN A 114 -3.38 -14.56 -19.69
C GLN A 114 -1.91 -14.96 -19.79
N ILE A 115 -1.15 -14.75 -18.72
CA ILE A 115 0.30 -14.96 -18.65
C ILE A 115 0.57 -15.87 -17.44
N PRO A 116 0.59 -17.19 -17.66
CA PRO A 116 0.76 -18.16 -16.58
C PRO A 116 2.13 -18.00 -15.90
N VAL A 117 2.12 -18.11 -14.57
CA VAL A 117 3.33 -18.17 -13.73
C VAL A 117 3.32 -19.48 -12.97
N SER A 118 4.39 -20.26 -13.03
CA SER A 118 4.45 -21.61 -12.44
C SER A 118 4.23 -21.59 -10.92
N ASN A 119 4.84 -20.63 -10.23
CA ASN A 119 4.66 -20.34 -8.81
C ASN A 119 3.84 -19.06 -8.61
N ALA A 120 2.63 -19.04 -9.15
CA ALA A 120 1.72 -17.89 -9.12
C ALA A 120 1.44 -17.35 -7.70
N ASP A 121 1.37 -18.22 -6.68
CA ASP A 121 1.14 -17.80 -5.30
C ASP A 121 2.31 -16.99 -4.73
N ASP A 122 3.55 -17.38 -5.03
CA ASP A 122 4.74 -16.63 -4.62
C ASP A 122 4.78 -15.25 -5.30
N PHE A 123 4.49 -15.21 -6.61
CA PHE A 123 4.42 -13.98 -7.37
C PHE A 123 3.35 -13.04 -6.82
N ARG A 124 2.16 -13.59 -6.56
CA ARG A 124 1.04 -12.87 -5.95
C ARG A 124 1.44 -12.29 -4.59
N ASN A 125 1.99 -13.12 -3.70
CA ASN A 125 2.43 -12.71 -2.37
C ASN A 125 3.49 -11.59 -2.42
N ALA A 126 4.44 -11.67 -3.35
CA ALA A 126 5.43 -10.63 -3.55
C ALA A 126 4.80 -9.32 -4.04
N CYS A 127 3.92 -9.38 -5.04
CA CYS A 127 3.25 -8.21 -5.61
C CYS A 127 2.37 -7.49 -4.59
N ILE A 128 1.61 -8.24 -3.78
CA ILE A 128 0.71 -7.66 -2.76
C ILE A 128 1.43 -7.32 -1.45
N GLY A 129 2.63 -7.84 -1.22
CA GLY A 129 3.40 -7.60 0.01
C GLY A 129 4.07 -6.23 0.07
N GLN A 130 4.24 -5.55 -1.08
CA GLN A 130 4.95 -4.28 -1.17
C GLN A 130 4.15 -3.24 -1.97
N ILE A 131 3.91 -2.06 -1.38
CA ILE A 131 3.10 -1.01 -2.00
C ILE A 131 3.65 -0.51 -3.35
N GLN A 132 4.97 -0.55 -3.51
CA GLN A 132 5.62 -0.17 -4.77
C GLN A 132 5.25 -1.15 -5.88
N MET A 133 5.24 -2.46 -5.59
CA MET A 133 4.84 -3.50 -6.55
C MET A 133 3.36 -3.43 -6.85
N ILE A 134 2.52 -3.18 -5.84
CA ILE A 134 1.09 -2.93 -6.04
C ILE A 134 0.85 -1.74 -6.97
N SER A 135 1.56 -0.64 -6.76
CA SER A 135 1.42 0.57 -7.58
C SER A 135 1.85 0.31 -9.03
N LYS A 136 2.95 -0.43 -9.22
CA LYS A 136 3.44 -0.84 -10.54
C LYS A 136 2.44 -1.76 -11.24
N LEU A 137 1.88 -2.73 -10.53
CA LEU A 137 0.85 -3.63 -11.06
C LEU A 137 -0.39 -2.84 -11.52
N ALA A 138 -0.87 -1.89 -10.70
CA ALA A 138 -2.01 -1.04 -11.06
C ALA A 138 -1.73 -0.15 -12.28
N GLN A 139 -0.47 0.23 -12.52
CA GLN A 139 -0.05 0.95 -13.73
C GLN A 139 -0.06 0.02 -14.95
N ILE A 140 0.50 -1.18 -14.83
CA ILE A 140 0.53 -2.21 -15.88
C ILE A 140 -0.89 -2.56 -16.33
N ALA A 141 -1.80 -2.74 -15.38
CA ALA A 141 -3.22 -3.07 -15.63
C ALA A 141 -3.94 -2.08 -16.54
N ARG A 142 -3.50 -0.83 -16.56
CA ARG A 142 -4.12 0.24 -17.36
C ARG A 142 -3.51 0.35 -18.76
N LYS A 143 -2.52 -0.48 -19.09
CA LYS A 143 -1.86 -0.43 -20.39
C LYS A 143 -2.78 -1.02 -21.46
N PRO A 144 -3.06 -0.27 -22.54
CA PRO A 144 -3.99 -0.72 -23.57
C PRO A 144 -3.50 -1.95 -24.33
N TYR A 145 -2.19 -2.19 -24.37
CA TYR A 145 -1.59 -3.35 -25.02
C TYR A 145 -1.62 -4.62 -24.18
N LEU A 146 -1.81 -4.54 -22.86
CA LEU A 146 -1.69 -5.68 -21.96
C LEU A 146 -2.59 -6.86 -22.37
N PRO A 147 -3.87 -6.67 -22.74
CA PRO A 147 -4.73 -7.78 -23.20
C PRO A 147 -4.26 -8.50 -24.48
N ALA A 148 -3.33 -7.91 -25.22
CA ALA A 148 -2.78 -8.50 -26.45
C ALA A 148 -1.42 -9.19 -26.23
N VAL A 149 -0.79 -9.03 -25.05
CA VAL A 149 0.52 -9.61 -24.75
C VAL A 149 0.43 -11.13 -24.63
N THR A 150 1.27 -11.87 -25.36
CA THR A 150 1.32 -13.33 -25.27
C THR A 150 2.61 -13.83 -24.61
N ILE A 151 2.64 -15.09 -24.16
CA ILE A 151 3.87 -15.72 -23.67
C ILE A 151 4.99 -15.73 -24.73
N ALA A 152 4.62 -15.79 -26.02
CA ALA A 152 5.56 -15.73 -27.13
C ALA A 152 6.19 -14.33 -27.28
N ASP A 153 5.44 -13.26 -27.03
CA ASP A 153 6.00 -11.91 -27.02
C ASP A 153 6.97 -11.73 -25.85
N LEU A 154 6.59 -12.23 -24.67
CA LEU A 154 7.46 -12.20 -23.49
C LEU A 154 8.76 -12.97 -23.71
N ARG A 155 8.69 -14.17 -24.30
CA ARG A 155 9.88 -14.96 -24.67
C ARG A 155 10.76 -14.22 -25.67
N ARG A 156 10.16 -13.57 -26.67
CA ARG A 156 10.90 -12.78 -27.65
C ARG A 156 11.69 -11.68 -26.96
N THR A 157 11.05 -10.92 -26.06
CA THR A 157 11.71 -9.87 -25.28
C THR A 157 12.79 -10.43 -24.35
N ILE A 158 12.54 -11.56 -23.67
CA ILE A 158 13.53 -12.22 -22.80
C ILE A 158 14.79 -12.57 -23.60
N ASN A 159 14.63 -13.22 -24.74
CA ASN A 159 15.75 -13.63 -25.58
C ASN A 159 16.45 -12.43 -26.23
N GLU A 160 15.69 -11.43 -26.68
CA GLU A 160 16.26 -10.25 -27.33
C GLU A 160 17.09 -9.43 -26.35
N PHE A 161 16.66 -9.29 -25.09
CA PHE A 161 17.35 -8.48 -24.10
C PHE A 161 18.23 -9.28 -23.13
N ASP A 162 18.40 -10.59 -23.36
CA ASP A 162 19.18 -11.50 -22.52
C ASP A 162 18.77 -11.41 -21.04
N LEU A 163 17.46 -11.45 -20.80
CA LEU A 163 16.89 -11.29 -19.46
C LEU A 163 17.01 -12.61 -18.68
N ASP A 164 17.44 -12.52 -17.42
CA ASP A 164 17.48 -13.64 -16.49
C ASP A 164 16.07 -13.95 -15.93
N VAL A 165 15.16 -14.34 -16.83
CA VAL A 165 13.78 -14.74 -16.54
C VAL A 165 13.56 -16.13 -17.11
N GLN A 166 13.25 -17.10 -16.25
CA GLN A 166 13.04 -18.47 -16.67
C GLN A 166 11.61 -18.70 -17.17
N ILE A 167 11.49 -19.55 -18.19
CA ILE A 167 10.22 -20.10 -18.68
C ILE A 167 10.29 -21.61 -18.48
N ALA A 168 9.30 -22.17 -17.78
CA ALA A 168 9.15 -23.59 -17.59
C ALA A 168 7.97 -24.11 -18.41
N GLU A 169 8.10 -25.30 -18.98
CA GLU A 169 7.00 -26.02 -19.60
C GLU A 169 6.37 -26.97 -18.57
N ILE A 170 5.10 -26.77 -18.26
CA ILE A 170 4.35 -27.57 -17.29
C ILE A 170 3.05 -28.01 -17.96
N ASP A 171 2.83 -29.32 -18.06
CA ASP A 171 1.65 -29.90 -18.72
C ASP A 171 1.44 -29.42 -20.17
N GLY A 172 2.54 -29.16 -20.89
CA GLY A 172 2.51 -28.66 -22.27
C GLY A 172 2.18 -27.16 -22.39
N GLU A 173 2.13 -26.44 -21.28
CA GLU A 173 1.92 -24.99 -21.23
C GLU A 173 3.18 -24.27 -20.73
N GLU A 174 3.58 -23.22 -21.44
CA GLU A 174 4.72 -22.40 -21.06
C GLU A 174 4.33 -21.38 -19.99
N ARG A 175 5.05 -21.39 -18.87
CA ARG A 175 4.80 -20.52 -17.72
C ARG A 175 6.07 -19.80 -17.31
N LEU A 176 5.96 -18.51 -16.95
CA LEU A 176 7.07 -17.79 -16.33
C LEU A 176 7.39 -18.39 -14.95
N VAL A 177 8.65 -18.39 -14.55
CA VAL A 177 9.04 -18.72 -13.17
C VAL A 177 9.35 -17.44 -12.43
N PHE A 178 8.65 -17.21 -11.32
CA PHE A 178 8.90 -16.06 -10.47
C PHE A 178 10.04 -16.33 -9.48
N GLU A 179 10.99 -15.39 -9.41
CA GLU A 179 12.09 -15.42 -8.45
C GLU A 179 11.98 -14.26 -7.46
N GLY A 180 11.68 -14.57 -6.20
CA GLY A 180 11.46 -13.59 -5.13
C GLY A 180 12.72 -12.87 -4.62
N ALA A 181 13.90 -13.24 -5.12
CA ALA A 181 15.17 -12.64 -4.70
C ALA A 181 15.18 -11.12 -4.97
N PRO A 182 15.81 -10.30 -4.10
CA PRO A 182 15.78 -8.85 -4.22
C PRO A 182 16.10 -8.27 -5.60
N ALA A 183 17.05 -8.87 -6.31
CA ALA A 183 17.50 -8.46 -7.63
C ALA A 183 16.51 -8.84 -8.76
N LYS A 184 15.74 -9.92 -8.58
CA LYS A 184 14.92 -10.52 -9.64
C LYS A 184 13.41 -10.30 -9.49
N ARG A 185 12.94 -10.02 -8.27
CA ARG A 185 11.49 -9.90 -7.96
C ARG A 185 10.71 -8.88 -8.80
N TRP A 186 11.40 -7.97 -9.49
CA TRP A 186 10.80 -6.96 -10.36
C TRP A 186 10.78 -7.35 -11.85
N LEU A 187 11.52 -8.38 -12.27
CA LEU A 187 11.74 -8.69 -13.68
C LEU A 187 10.43 -8.97 -14.42
N ILE A 188 9.55 -9.81 -13.88
CA ILE A 188 8.25 -10.09 -14.49
C ILE A 188 7.42 -8.80 -14.63
N LEU A 189 7.37 -7.94 -13.59
CA LEU A 189 6.64 -6.68 -13.68
C LEU A 189 7.25 -5.71 -14.71
N LYS A 190 8.57 -5.66 -14.82
CA LYS A 190 9.27 -4.84 -15.82
C LYS A 190 9.01 -5.36 -17.24
N LEU A 191 8.96 -6.67 -17.41
CA LEU A 191 8.63 -7.32 -18.67
C LEU A 191 7.20 -6.99 -19.10
N LEU A 192 6.22 -7.14 -18.19
CA LEU A 192 4.82 -6.79 -18.43
C LEU A 192 4.60 -5.30 -18.68
N ASP A 193 5.39 -4.43 -18.05
CA ASP A 193 5.35 -2.99 -18.31
C ASP A 193 6.14 -2.57 -19.55
N ASP A 194 6.70 -3.50 -20.33
CA ASP A 194 7.44 -3.21 -21.57
C ASP A 194 8.64 -2.27 -21.30
N ASN A 195 9.39 -2.52 -20.23
CA ASN A 195 10.50 -1.64 -19.82
C ASN A 195 11.79 -1.85 -20.62
N TYR A 196 11.80 -2.73 -21.62
CA TYR A 196 13.00 -3.11 -22.36
C TYR A 196 12.90 -2.60 -23.79
N LEU A 197 13.70 -1.57 -24.13
CA LEU A 197 13.60 -0.86 -25.40
C LEU A 197 14.95 -0.80 -26.13
N GLY A 198 14.88 -0.87 -27.46
CA GLY A 198 16.00 -0.62 -28.35
C GLY A 198 16.03 0.84 -28.85
N SER A 199 17.22 1.43 -28.89
CA SER A 199 17.42 2.74 -29.52
C SER A 199 17.47 2.61 -31.03
N VAL A 200 16.63 3.36 -31.74
CA VAL A 200 16.65 3.44 -33.21
C VAL A 200 17.96 4.07 -33.71
N MET A 201 18.54 5.00 -32.96
CA MET A 201 19.76 5.71 -33.37
C MET A 201 21.03 4.88 -33.18
N THR A 202 21.12 4.12 -32.09
CA THR A 202 22.37 3.47 -31.66
C THR A 202 22.29 1.95 -31.64
N THR A 203 21.12 1.36 -31.85
CA THR A 203 20.84 -0.09 -31.68
C THR A 203 21.10 -0.63 -30.27
N LEU A 204 21.46 0.24 -29.33
CA LEU A 204 21.68 -0.11 -27.93
C LEU A 204 20.36 -0.45 -27.25
N LYS A 205 20.43 -1.38 -26.31
CA LYS A 205 19.29 -1.89 -25.55
C LYS A 205 19.31 -1.30 -24.14
N TYR A 206 18.14 -0.93 -23.63
CA TYR A 206 18.01 -0.25 -22.36
C TYR A 206 16.86 -0.82 -21.55
N GLU A 207 17.04 -0.85 -20.23
CA GLU A 207 15.93 -0.83 -19.30
C GLU A 207 15.54 0.63 -19.04
N VAL A 208 14.25 0.95 -19.24
CA VAL A 208 13.72 2.29 -19.00
C VAL A 208 12.79 2.33 -17.79
N ASN A 209 12.92 3.39 -16.98
CA ASN A 209 12.10 3.59 -15.78
C ASN A 209 10.84 4.44 -16.03
N SER A 210 10.84 5.21 -17.12
CA SER A 210 9.75 6.10 -17.50
C SER A 210 9.59 6.12 -19.01
N LYS A 211 8.34 6.06 -19.47
CA LYS A 211 7.98 6.14 -20.90
C LYS A 211 6.89 7.20 -21.04
N SER A 212 7.06 8.10 -21.99
CA SER A 212 6.03 9.05 -22.40
C SER A 212 5.57 8.68 -23.81
N PRO A 213 4.25 8.58 -24.07
CA PRO A 213 3.76 8.42 -25.43
C PRO A 213 4.20 9.64 -26.27
N LEU A 214 4.53 9.37 -27.53
CA LEU A 214 4.72 10.41 -28.54
C LEU A 214 3.37 10.91 -29.06
#